data_AF-W1YLV9-F1
#
_entry.id   AF-W1YLV9-F1
#
_cell.length_a   1.000
_cell.length_b   1.000
_cell.length_c   1.000
_cell.angle_alpha   90.00
_cell.angle_beta   90.00
_cell.angle_gamma   90.00
#
_symmetry.space_group_name_H-M   'P 1'
#
loop_
_entity.id
_entity.type
_entity.pdbx_description
1 polymer ?
#
loop_
_entity_poly.entity_id
_entity_poly.type
_entity_poly.pdbx_seq_one_letter_code
_entity_poly.pdbx_strand_id
1 'polypeptide(L)'
;VYLAMPADAVDTVAAVISPEAAEKVSEEGLRLVAAAAVVMGAWWMTEAIPLAATALLPLVLFPLAGVDSFKDTAAPYASGTIFLFMGGFMLALTMQRWNLHRRIALLTVLAV
;
A
#
# COMPACT_ATOMS: atom_id res chain seq x y z
N VAL A 1 -0.48 12.40 17.11
CA VAL A 1 -1.15 11.09 17.30
C VAL A 1 -1.43 10.80 18.78
N TYR A 2 -0.44 10.83 19.67
CA TYR A 2 -0.62 10.52 21.10
C TYR A 2 -1.70 11.34 21.83
N LEU A 3 -1.94 12.59 21.43
CA LEU A 3 -2.94 13.49 22.03
C LEU A 3 -4.29 13.51 21.29
N ALA A 4 -4.37 12.92 20.10
CA ALA A 4 -5.54 13.02 19.22
C ALA A 4 -6.32 11.70 19.11
N MET A 5 -5.81 10.62 19.71
CA MET A 5 -6.42 9.31 19.64
C MET A 5 -7.48 9.15 20.73
N PRO A 6 -8.73 8.79 20.39
CA PRO A 6 -9.78 8.59 21.37
C PRO A 6 -9.49 7.39 22.27
N ALA A 7 -9.96 7.43 23.52
CA ALA A 7 -9.72 6.37 24.50
C ALA A 7 -10.41 5.04 24.12
N ASP A 8 -11.51 5.11 23.37
CA ASP A 8 -12.30 4.00 22.83
C ASP A 8 -11.84 3.55 21.43
N ALA A 9 -10.66 3.98 20.99
CA ALA A 9 -10.16 3.67 19.65
C ALA A 9 -9.95 2.15 19.42
N VAL A 10 -9.49 1.43 20.44
CA VAL A 10 -9.28 -0.03 20.35
C VAL A 10 -10.62 -0.74 20.18
N ASP A 11 -11.63 -0.36 20.95
CA ASP A 11 -12.98 -0.94 20.88
C ASP A 11 -13.64 -0.64 19.53
N THR A 12 -13.47 0.59 19.03
CA THR A 12 -13.99 1.02 17.73
C THR A 12 -13.36 0.23 16.59
N VAL A 13 -12.04 0.02 16.64
CA VAL A 13 -11.33 -0.78 15.62
C VAL A 13 -11.72 -2.25 15.72
N ALA A 14 -11.77 -2.81 16.93
CA ALA A 14 -12.15 -4.20 17.18
C ALA A 14 -13.57 -4.52 16.70
N ALA A 15 -14.49 -3.55 16.72
CA ALA A 15 -15.86 -3.72 16.21
C ALA A 15 -15.95 -3.85 14.68
N VAL A 16 -14.93 -3.44 13.93
CA VAL A 16 -14.95 -3.38 12.45
C VAL A 16 -14.09 -4.47 11.79
N ILE A 17 -13.11 -5.02 12.52
CA ILE A 17 -12.20 -6.04 12.01
C ILE A 17 -12.63 -7.46 12.39
N SER A 18 -11.98 -8.46 11.80
CA SER A 18 -12.27 -9.86 12.13
C SER A 18 -11.89 -10.19 13.59
N PRO A 19 -12.57 -11.14 14.25
CA PRO A 19 -12.29 -11.51 15.63
C PRO A 19 -10.84 -11.95 15.86
N GLU A 20 -10.26 -12.65 14.88
CA GLU A 20 -8.86 -13.10 14.90
C GLU A 20 -7.86 -11.95 14.77
N ALA A 21 -8.22 -10.89 14.04
CA ALA A 21 -7.40 -9.68 13.93
C ALA A 21 -7.54 -8.80 15.19
N ALA A 22 -8.71 -8.78 15.82
CA ALA A 22 -8.97 -8.01 17.03
C ALA A 22 -8.07 -8.42 18.20
N GLU A 23 -7.73 -9.70 18.31
CA GLU A 23 -6.81 -10.20 19.35
C GLU A 23 -5.39 -9.64 19.21
N LYS A 24 -4.97 -9.26 17.99
CA LYS A 24 -3.65 -8.67 17.72
C LYS A 24 -3.59 -7.16 17.92
N VAL A 25 -4.71 -6.49 18.20
CA VAL A 25 -4.75 -5.03 18.32
C VAL A 25 -4.32 -4.60 19.72
N SER A 26 -3.18 -3.91 19.80
CA SER A 26 -2.74 -3.21 21.00
C SER A 26 -2.92 -1.69 20.86
N GLU A 27 -3.18 -1.01 21.98
CA GLU A 27 -3.32 0.45 22.00
C GLU A 27 -2.04 1.15 21.49
N GLU A 28 -0.88 0.66 21.94
CA GLU A 28 0.42 1.17 21.49
C GLU A 28 0.66 0.90 19.99
N GLY A 29 0.32 -0.30 19.52
CA GLY A 29 0.44 -0.66 18.10
C GLY A 29 -0.42 0.24 17.22
N LEU A 30 -1.67 0.50 17.61
CA LEU A 30 -2.58 1.36 16.87
C LEU A 30 -2.07 2.82 16.79
N ARG A 31 -1.46 3.32 17.87
CA ARG A 31 -0.80 4.65 17.88
C ARG A 31 0.39 4.69 16.92
N LEU A 32 1.22 3.64 16.89
CA LEU A 32 2.37 3.55 16.01
C LEU A 32 1.97 3.47 14.53
N VAL A 33 0.96 2.66 14.20
CA VAL A 33 0.41 2.59 12.84
C VAL A 33 -0.13 3.95 12.40
N ALA A 34 -0.88 4.64 13.27
CA ALA A 34 -1.39 5.97 12.97
C ALA A 34 -0.27 7.01 12.79
N ALA A 35 0.79 6.95 13.59
CA ALA A 35 1.95 7.83 13.43
C ALA A 35 2.68 7.57 12.11
N ALA A 36 2.90 6.30 11.75
CA ALA A 36 3.48 5.92 10.47
C ALA A 36 2.61 6.43 9.30
N ALA A 37 1.29 6.27 9.38
CA ALA A 37 0.36 6.75 8.36
C ALA A 37 0.44 8.28 8.16
N VAL A 38 0.52 9.05 9.25
CA VAL A 38 0.68 10.52 9.18
C VAL A 38 2.02 10.90 8.52
N VAL A 39 3.11 10.23 8.89
CA VAL A 39 4.43 10.48 8.30
C VAL A 39 4.42 10.13 6.80
N MET A 40 3.90 8.96 6.44
CA MET A 40 3.79 8.53 5.05
C MET A 40 2.90 9.49 4.24
N GLY A 41 1.75 9.89 4.78
CA GLY A 41 0.86 10.85 4.15
C GLY A 41 1.55 12.20 3.93
N ALA A 42 2.27 12.72 4.93
CA ALA A 42 3.04 13.95 4.77
C ALA A 42 4.10 13.81 3.68
N TRP A 43 4.89 12.72 3.68
CA TRP A 43 5.93 12.50 2.67
C TRP A 43 5.41 12.26 1.27
N TRP A 44 4.25 11.63 1.12
CA TRP A 44 3.59 11.50 -0.19
C TRP A 44 3.11 12.85 -0.71
N MET A 45 2.51 13.69 0.16
CA MET A 45 2.04 15.02 -0.25
C MET A 45 3.17 15.98 -0.59
N THR A 46 4.31 15.88 0.11
CA THR A 46 5.47 16.75 -0.13
C THR A 46 6.48 16.15 -1.09
N GLU A 47 6.29 14.90 -1.52
CA GLU A 47 7.27 14.12 -2.29
C GLU A 47 8.70 14.18 -1.70
N ALA A 48 8.81 14.17 -0.37
CA ALA A 48 10.11 14.33 0.30
C ALA A 48 11.08 13.16 -0.01
N ILE A 49 10.52 11.98 -0.26
CA ILE A 49 11.18 10.73 -0.64
C ILE A 49 10.33 10.10 -1.77
N PRO A 50 10.92 9.39 -2.74
CA PRO A 50 10.16 8.71 -3.78
C PRO A 50 9.00 7.86 -3.22
N LEU A 51 7.83 7.96 -3.84
CA LEU A 51 6.57 7.32 -3.37
C LEU A 51 6.77 5.84 -3.00
N ALA A 52 7.48 5.09 -3.83
CA ALA A 52 7.77 3.68 -3.62
C ALA A 52 8.67 3.42 -2.39
N ALA A 53 9.65 4.28 -2.13
CA ALA A 53 10.52 4.15 -0.96
C ALA A 53 9.76 4.50 0.34
N THR A 54 8.91 5.53 0.32
CA THR A 54 8.00 5.84 1.44
C THR A 54 7.04 4.68 1.71
N ALA A 55 6.56 4.00 0.67
CA ALA A 55 5.67 2.85 0.82
C ALA A 55 6.33 1.67 1.56
N LEU A 56 7.66 1.51 1.53
CA LEU A 56 8.40 0.42 2.19
C LEU A 56 8.63 0.65 3.70
N LEU A 57 8.36 1.85 4.20
CA LEU A 57 8.61 2.25 5.58
C LEU A 57 8.00 1.30 6.64
N PRO A 58 6.76 0.79 6.49
CA PRO A 58 6.18 -0.19 7.41
C PRO A 58 7.01 -1.47 7.58
N LEU A 59 7.68 -1.95 6.52
CA LEU A 59 8.49 -3.18 6.56
C LEU A 59 9.63 -3.12 7.58
N VAL A 60 10.07 -1.91 7.91
CA VAL A 60 11.13 -1.66 8.89
C VAL A 60 10.53 -1.25 10.22
N LEU A 61 9.58 -0.30 10.21
CA LEU A 61 9.04 0.26 11.45
C LEU A 61 8.21 -0.74 12.26
N PHE A 62 7.36 -1.54 11.62
CA PHE A 62 6.43 -2.41 12.35
C PHE A 62 7.13 -3.58 13.05
N PRO A 63 8.09 -4.27 12.41
CA PRO A 63 8.86 -5.31 13.11
C PRO A 63 9.75 -4.74 14.22
N LEU A 64 10.36 -3.57 14.02
CA LEU A 64 11.21 -2.94 15.05
C LEU A 64 10.40 -2.45 16.25
N ALA A 65 9.18 -1.97 16.01
CA ALA A 65 8.30 -1.48 17.07
C ALA A 65 7.40 -2.58 17.67
N GLY A 66 7.57 -3.85 17.25
CA GLY A 66 6.79 -4.98 17.77
C GLY A 66 5.31 -4.96 17.40
N VAL A 67 4.93 -4.22 16.35
CA VAL A 67 3.54 -4.09 15.90
C VAL A 67 3.08 -5.34 15.16
N ASP A 68 3.93 -5.87 14.27
CA ASP A 68 3.65 -7.09 13.53
C ASP A 68 4.96 -7.76 13.09
N SER A 69 4.89 -9.05 12.71
CA SER A 69 6.05 -9.76 12.20
C SER A 69 6.47 -9.22 10.82
N PHE A 70 7.75 -9.36 10.47
CA PHE A 70 8.23 -8.98 9.13
C PHE A 70 7.47 -9.71 8.03
N LYS A 71 7.17 -11.00 8.25
CA LYS A 71 6.45 -11.84 7.28
C LYS A 71 5.04 -11.31 7.04
N ASP A 72 4.32 -10.98 8.11
CA ASP A 72 2.94 -10.52 8.04
C ASP A 72 2.87 -9.10 7.46
N THR A 73 3.80 -8.22 7.88
CA THR A 73 3.96 -6.88 7.30
C THR A 73 4.31 -6.91 5.81
N ALA A 74 5.07 -7.91 5.36
CA ALA A 74 5.49 -8.04 3.97
C ALA A 74 4.45 -8.71 3.05
N ALA A 75 3.49 -9.45 3.60
CA ALA A 75 2.50 -10.19 2.80
C ALA A 75 1.74 -9.33 1.77
N PRO A 76 1.30 -8.08 2.06
CA PRO A 76 0.57 -7.25 1.10
C PRO A 76 1.39 -6.85 -0.14
N TYR A 77 2.72 -6.81 -0.04
CA TYR A 77 3.61 -6.45 -1.16
C TYR A 77 3.67 -7.52 -2.25
N ALA A 78 3.18 -8.72 -1.96
CA ALA A 78 3.06 -9.84 -2.90
C ALA A 78 1.59 -10.20 -3.19
N SER A 79 0.67 -9.24 -3.08
CA SER A 79 -0.75 -9.48 -3.38
C SER A 79 -1.00 -9.81 -4.85
N GLY A 80 -2.05 -10.61 -5.12
CA GLY A 80 -2.44 -10.97 -6.49
C GLY A 80 -2.70 -9.75 -7.38
N THR A 81 -3.18 -8.64 -6.81
CA THR A 81 -3.38 -7.38 -7.53
C THR A 81 -2.08 -6.76 -8.03
N ILE A 82 -0.99 -6.81 -7.24
CA ILE A 82 0.32 -6.31 -7.67
C ILE A 82 0.84 -7.15 -8.85
N PHE A 83 0.72 -8.48 -8.76
CA PHE A 83 1.09 -9.38 -9.86
C PHE A 83 0.24 -9.16 -11.11
N LEU A 84 -1.06 -8.88 -10.95
CA LEU A 84 -1.95 -8.54 -12.06
C LEU A 84 -1.48 -7.27 -12.78
N PHE A 85 -1.16 -6.20 -12.04
CA PHE A 85 -0.62 -4.97 -12.64
C PHE A 85 0.72 -5.21 -13.31
N MET A 86 1.63 -5.98 -12.70
CA MET A 86 2.91 -6.35 -13.33
C MET A 86 2.70 -7.09 -14.66
N GLY A 87 1.78 -8.05 -14.71
CA GLY A 87 1.38 -8.72 -15.95
C GLY A 87 0.82 -7.75 -16.99
N GLY A 88 -0.03 -6.81 -16.56
CA GLY A 88 -0.56 -5.74 -17.41
C GLY A 88 0.54 -4.84 -18.00
N PHE A 89 1.54 -4.47 -17.21
CA PHE A 89 2.69 -3.69 -17.69
C PHE A 89 3.57 -4.49 -18.65
N MET A 90 3.81 -5.78 -18.40
CA MET A 90 4.52 -6.65 -19.36
C MET A 90 3.79 -6.74 -20.71
N LEU A 91 2.47 -6.87 -20.68
CA LEU A 91 1.65 -6.84 -21.90
C LEU A 91 1.78 -5.49 -22.62
N ALA A 92 1.68 -4.37 -21.90
CA ALA A 92 1.84 -3.03 -22.47
C ALA A 92 3.22 -2.84 -23.12
N LEU A 93 4.30 -3.27 -22.46
CA LEU A 93 5.66 -3.23 -23.02
C LEU A 93 5.79 -4.10 -24.28
N THR A 94 5.14 -5.26 -24.31
CA THR A 94 5.08 -6.12 -25.49
C THR A 94 4.30 -5.42 -26.62
N MET A 95 3.16 -4.79 -26.34
CA MET A 95 2.43 -4.01 -27.35
C MET A 95 3.28 -2.84 -27.88
N GLN A 96 4.10 -2.22 -27.03
CA GLN A 96 5.02 -1.16 -27.41
C GLN A 96 6.12 -1.69 -28.33
N ARG A 97 6.78 -2.79 -27.96
CA ARG A 97 7.92 -3.37 -28.68
C ARG A 97 7.59 -3.84 -30.10
N TRP A 98 6.35 -4.26 -30.35
CA TRP A 98 5.83 -4.64 -31.69
C TRP A 98 5.10 -3.51 -32.40
N ASN A 99 5.09 -2.29 -31.84
CA ASN A 99 4.33 -1.14 -32.36
C ASN A 99 2.84 -1.45 -32.58
N LEU A 100 2.28 -2.40 -31.82
CA LEU A 100 0.89 -2.85 -32.00
C LEU A 100 -0.09 -1.70 -31.74
N HIS A 101 0.14 -0.94 -30.66
CA HIS A 101 -0.59 0.29 -30.34
C HIS A 101 -0.60 1.29 -31.51
N ARG A 102 0.52 1.48 -32.22
CA ARG A 102 0.60 2.36 -33.41
C ARG A 102 -0.19 1.81 -34.60
N ARG A 103 -0.12 0.50 -34.85
CA ARG A 103 -0.91 -0.14 -35.94
C ARG A 103 -2.41 0.06 -35.68
N ILE A 104 -2.85 -0.17 -34.45
CA ILE A 104 -4.25 0.05 -34.05
C ILE A 104 -4.63 1.53 -34.23
N ALA A 105 -3.81 2.47 -33.75
CA ALA A 105 -4.07 3.90 -33.88
C ALA A 105 -4.17 4.37 -35.35
N LEU A 106 -3.29 3.89 -36.23
CA LEU A 106 -3.35 4.22 -37.66
C LEU A 106 -4.57 3.61 -38.34
N LEU A 107 -4.94 2.37 -37.98
CA LEU A 107 -6.16 1.74 -38.48
C LEU A 107 -7.41 2.52 -38.07
N THR A 108 -7.47 3.01 -36.83
CA THR A 108 -8.61 3.84 -36.37
C THR A 108 -8.67 5.18 -37.10
N VAL A 109 -7.54 5.81 -37.40
CA VAL A 109 -7.49 7.08 -38.15
C VAL A 109 -7.88 6.87 -39.62
N LEU A 110 -7.50 5.75 -40.23
CA LEU A 110 -7.86 5.43 -41.62
C LEU A 110 -9.32 4.98 -41.79
N ALA A 111 -9.96 4.53 -40.72
CA ALA A 111 -11.37 4.11 -40.73
C ALA A 111 -12.35 5.29 -40.63
N VAL A 112 -11.87 6.48 -40.26
CA VAL A 112 -12.62 7.74 -40.20
C VAL A 112 -12.29 8.58 -41.42
#